data_AF-A0A351STJ6-F1
#
_entry.id   AF-A0A351STJ6-F1
#
_cell.length_a   1.000
_cell.length_b   1.000
_cell.length_c   1.000
_cell.angle_alpha   90.00
_cell.angle_beta   90.00
_cell.angle_gamma   90.00
#
_symmetry.space_group_name_H-M   'P 1'
#
loop_
_entity.id
_entity.type
_entity.pdbx_description
1 polymer ?
#
loop_
_entity_poly.entity_id
_entity_poly.type
_entity_poly.pdbx_seq_one_letter_code
_entity_poly.pdbx_strand_id
1 'polypeptide(L)'
;MSGNVDAAVLPYSFGDMAKRAGLHSLGGQLVVPLQSNVLCSSRDLIAKSPDLVARLIQGMIEAVVLIHDPSHKENVKEILKKNLRFSKPEDAEASYKLLRTMNTLDVGPNTEGWRTIQRIVSRVNPKVRQVNLEEVLNPRLVQNLEASGFVAEMRKKLGQ
;
A
#
# COMPACT_ATOMS: atom_id res chain seq x y z
N MET A 1 -3.42 3.78 28.11
CA MET A 1 -2.17 4.41 27.61
C MET A 1 -1.44 4.99 28.82
N SER A 2 -0.12 4.82 28.92
CA SER A 2 0.64 5.12 30.15
C SER A 2 1.02 6.59 30.35
N GLY A 3 0.79 7.47 29.36
CA GLY A 3 1.10 8.91 29.47
C GLY A 3 2.58 9.27 29.32
N ASN A 4 3.42 8.37 28.83
CA ASN A 4 4.89 8.56 28.78
C ASN A 4 5.40 9.36 27.56
N VAL A 5 4.52 9.72 26.62
CA VAL A 5 4.85 10.48 25.41
C VAL A 5 3.74 11.47 25.11
N ASP A 6 4.10 12.66 24.62
CA ASP A 6 3.14 13.72 24.29
C ASP A 6 2.46 13.51 22.92
N ALA A 7 3.13 12.81 22.00
CA ALA A 7 2.60 12.51 20.67
C ALA A 7 3.23 11.23 20.07
N ALA A 8 2.53 10.60 19.12
CA ALA A 8 3.02 9.44 18.38
C ALA A 8 2.49 9.45 16.94
N VAL A 9 3.30 8.93 16.00
CA VAL A 9 2.85 8.64 14.64
C VAL A 9 2.21 7.26 14.63
N LEU A 10 0.93 7.19 14.27
CA LEU A 10 0.17 5.96 14.22
C LEU A 10 -0.10 5.56 12.76
N PRO A 11 0.02 4.27 12.40
CA PRO A 11 -0.53 3.79 11.15
C PRO A 11 -2.02 4.07 11.07
N TYR A 12 -2.53 4.33 9.87
CA TYR A 12 -3.93 4.68 9.65
C TYR A 12 -4.92 3.69 10.28
N SER A 13 -4.61 2.39 10.28
CA SER A 13 -5.42 1.32 10.90
C SER A 13 -5.66 1.50 12.41
N PHE A 14 -4.81 2.26 13.09
CA PHE A 14 -4.92 2.55 14.53
C PHE A 14 -5.42 3.96 14.83
N GLY A 15 -5.63 4.80 13.80
CA GLY A 15 -6.04 6.19 13.95
C GLY A 15 -7.43 6.32 14.60
N ASP A 16 -8.40 5.52 14.15
CA ASP A 16 -9.76 5.54 14.70
C ASP A 16 -9.81 4.99 16.12
N MET A 17 -8.97 3.99 16.43
CA MET A 17 -8.82 3.45 17.78
C MET A 17 -8.27 4.52 18.74
N ALA A 18 -7.26 5.28 18.31
CA ALA A 18 -6.70 6.38 19.08
C ALA A 18 -7.72 7.50 19.33
N LYS A 19 -8.50 7.88 18.31
CA LYS A 19 -9.59 8.86 18.46
C LYS A 19 -10.65 8.42 19.45
N ARG A 20 -11.10 7.16 19.38
CA ARG A 20 -12.05 6.59 20.37
C ARG A 20 -11.47 6.56 21.79
N ALA A 21 -10.16 6.47 21.93
CA ALA A 21 -9.47 6.54 23.22
C ALA A 21 -9.28 7.97 23.75
N GLY A 22 -9.83 8.99 23.06
CA GLY A 22 -9.75 10.40 23.48
C GLY A 22 -8.50 11.13 23.00
N LEU A 23 -7.67 10.52 22.14
CA LEU A 23 -6.54 11.21 21.53
C LEU A 23 -6.98 12.10 20.37
N HIS A 24 -6.33 13.25 20.24
CA HIS A 24 -6.56 14.18 19.15
C HIS A 24 -5.54 14.00 18.03
N SER A 25 -6.02 13.96 16.79
CA SER A 25 -5.13 13.98 15.63
C SER A 25 -4.53 15.36 15.46
N LEU A 26 -3.20 15.47 15.53
CA LEU A 26 -2.45 16.68 15.21
C LEU A 26 -2.13 16.80 13.70
N GLY A 27 -2.33 15.72 12.94
CA GLY A 27 -2.05 15.68 11.50
C GLY A 27 -3.21 16.23 10.66
N GLY A 28 -2.86 16.98 9.61
CA GLY A 28 -3.77 17.39 8.53
C GLY A 28 -3.80 16.40 7.36
N GLN A 29 -4.70 16.61 6.39
CA GLN A 29 -4.69 15.85 5.14
C GLN A 29 -3.44 16.19 4.31
N LEU A 30 -2.56 15.22 4.12
CA LEU A 30 -1.48 15.33 3.16
C LEU A 30 -2.06 15.12 1.76
N VAL A 31 -2.28 16.21 1.01
CA VAL A 31 -2.84 16.19 -0.36
C VAL A 31 -1.78 15.80 -1.40
N VAL A 32 -0.56 15.46 -0.97
CA VAL A 32 0.51 15.06 -1.88
C VAL A 32 0.30 13.59 -2.26
N PRO A 33 0.26 13.24 -3.57
CA PRO A 33 0.19 11.86 -4.01
C PRO A 33 1.48 11.13 -3.61
N LEU A 34 1.41 10.43 -2.47
CA LEU A 34 2.52 9.71 -1.89
C LEU A 34 2.29 8.20 -2.06
N GLN A 35 2.99 7.58 -3.00
CA GLN A 35 3.11 6.12 -3.01
C GLN A 35 4.05 5.69 -1.89
N SER A 36 3.48 5.22 -0.78
CA SER A 36 4.23 4.84 0.43
C SER A 36 4.48 3.33 0.53
N ASN A 37 3.55 2.51 0.08
CA ASN A 37 3.67 1.05 0.08
C ASN A 37 4.10 0.57 -1.31
N VAL A 38 5.25 -0.10 -1.37
CA VAL A 38 5.79 -0.68 -2.61
C VAL A 38 6.45 -2.03 -2.36
N LEU A 39 6.52 -2.85 -3.41
CA LEU A 39 7.33 -4.07 -3.40
C LEU A 39 8.73 -3.74 -3.88
N CYS A 40 9.74 -4.19 -3.13
CA CYS A 40 11.14 -4.03 -3.47
C CYS A 40 11.79 -5.40 -3.61
N SER A 41 12.65 -5.56 -4.61
CA SER A 41 13.42 -6.78 -4.84
C SER A 41 14.78 -6.44 -5.43
N SER A 42 15.75 -7.35 -5.31
CA SER A 42 17.05 -7.19 -5.94
C SER A 42 16.94 -7.37 -7.46
N ARG A 43 17.77 -6.64 -8.22
CA ARG A 43 17.86 -6.81 -9.68
C ARG A 43 18.20 -8.26 -10.05
N ASP A 44 19.07 -8.89 -9.26
CA ASP A 44 19.47 -10.28 -9.43
C ASP A 44 18.29 -11.26 -9.32
N LEU A 45 17.41 -11.09 -8.33
CA LEU A 45 16.24 -11.97 -8.18
C LEU A 45 15.26 -11.78 -9.35
N ILE A 46 15.03 -10.52 -9.76
CA ILE A 46 14.18 -10.20 -10.91
C ILE A 46 14.74 -10.85 -12.19
N ALA A 47 16.05 -10.79 -12.40
CA ALA A 47 16.69 -11.35 -13.59
C ALA A 47 16.74 -12.89 -13.57
N LYS A 48 17.03 -13.50 -12.42
CA LYS A 48 17.13 -14.97 -12.28
C LYS A 48 15.78 -15.67 -12.22
N SER A 49 14.74 -14.99 -11.76
CA SER A 49 13.42 -15.60 -11.53
C SER A 49 12.27 -14.66 -11.92
N PRO A 50 12.20 -14.22 -13.19
CA PRO A 50 11.18 -13.28 -13.65
C PRO A 50 9.76 -13.84 -13.45
N ASP A 51 9.55 -15.14 -13.66
CA ASP A 51 8.24 -15.79 -13.48
C ASP A 51 7.77 -15.76 -12.03
N LEU A 52 8.68 -15.96 -11.06
CA LEU A 52 8.36 -15.87 -9.64
C LEU A 52 7.90 -14.45 -9.28
N VAL A 53 8.62 -13.45 -9.77
CA VAL A 53 8.29 -12.04 -9.53
C VAL A 53 6.95 -11.69 -10.19
N ALA A 54 6.72 -12.13 -11.42
CA ALA A 54 5.46 -11.91 -12.12
C ALA A 54 4.27 -12.53 -11.36
N ARG A 55 4.39 -13.79 -10.93
CA ARG A 55 3.34 -14.48 -10.15
C ARG A 55 3.08 -13.82 -8.80
N LEU A 56 4.12 -13.32 -8.13
CA LEU A 56 3.94 -12.55 -6.90
C LEU A 56 3.12 -11.29 -7.16
N ILE A 57 3.45 -10.52 -8.20
CA ILE A 57 2.71 -9.30 -8.55
C ILE A 57 1.27 -9.64 -8.93
N GLN A 58 1.05 -10.70 -9.71
CA GLN A 58 -0.31 -11.17 -10.04
C GLN A 58 -1.11 -11.50 -8.77
N GLY A 59 -0.55 -12.27 -7.84
CA GLY A 59 -1.21 -12.60 -6.57
C GLY A 59 -1.53 -11.36 -5.72
N MET A 60 -0.66 -10.35 -5.75
CA MET A 60 -0.92 -9.07 -5.08
C MET A 60 -2.08 -8.30 -5.73
N ILE A 61 -2.18 -8.32 -7.06
CA ILE A 61 -3.29 -7.71 -7.80
C ILE A 61 -4.61 -8.47 -7.52
N GLU A 62 -4.57 -9.81 -7.52
CA GLU A 62 -5.73 -10.65 -7.16
C GLU A 62 -6.19 -10.39 -5.73
N ALA A 63 -5.26 -10.15 -4.80
CA ALA A 63 -5.60 -9.76 -3.44
C ALA A 63 -6.35 -8.42 -3.40
N VAL A 64 -6.01 -7.45 -4.26
CA VAL A 64 -6.80 -6.22 -4.40
C VAL A 64 -8.22 -6.54 -4.85
N VAL A 65 -8.39 -7.44 -5.83
CA VAL A 65 -9.73 -7.88 -6.27
C VAL A 65 -10.52 -8.49 -5.12
N LEU A 66 -9.90 -9.41 -4.37
CA LEU A 66 -10.50 -10.07 -3.21
C LEU A 66 -10.92 -9.06 -2.13
N ILE A 67 -10.10 -8.03 -1.85
CA ILE A 67 -10.39 -6.98 -0.88
C ILE A 67 -11.63 -6.16 -1.27
N HIS A 68 -11.84 -5.95 -2.57
CA HIS A 68 -12.95 -5.14 -3.06
C HIS A 68 -14.25 -5.91 -3.28
N ASP A 69 -14.18 -7.24 -3.39
CA ASP A 69 -15.33 -8.12 -3.51
C ASP A 69 -16.12 -8.18 -2.17
N PRO A 70 -17.37 -7.68 -2.14
CA PRO A 70 -18.18 -7.68 -0.93
C PRO A 70 -18.44 -9.07 -0.34
N SER A 71 -18.44 -10.13 -1.16
CA SER A 71 -18.65 -11.50 -0.71
C SER A 71 -17.50 -12.02 0.16
N HIS A 72 -16.31 -11.44 0.03
CA HIS A 72 -15.11 -11.80 0.78
C HIS A 72 -14.87 -10.92 2.02
N LYS A 73 -15.72 -9.92 2.26
CA LYS A 73 -15.54 -8.91 3.33
C LYS A 73 -15.21 -9.53 4.70
N GLU A 74 -16.01 -10.47 5.17
CA GLU A 74 -15.83 -11.04 6.51
C GLU A 74 -14.56 -11.90 6.61
N ASN A 75 -14.21 -12.62 5.54
CA ASN A 75 -12.94 -13.36 5.48
C ASN A 75 -11.74 -12.41 5.55
N VAL A 76 -11.76 -11.28 4.83
CA VAL A 76 -10.70 -10.27 4.88
C VAL A 76 -10.58 -9.66 6.28
N LYS A 77 -11.72 -9.35 6.92
CA LYS A 77 -11.72 -8.83 8.29
C LYS A 77 -11.12 -9.81 9.30
N GLU A 78 -11.40 -11.10 9.18
CA GLU A 78 -10.78 -12.12 10.05
C GLU A 78 -9.26 -12.25 9.79
N ILE A 79 -8.82 -12.16 8.53
CA ILE A 79 -7.37 -12.08 8.20
C ILE A 79 -6.73 -10.86 8.87
N LEU A 80 -7.36 -9.68 8.77
CA LEU A 80 -6.86 -8.45 9.39
C LEU A 80 -6.82 -8.57 10.92
N LYS A 81 -7.90 -9.05 11.53
CA LYS A 81 -8.00 -9.26 12.98
C LYS A 81 -6.90 -10.18 13.49
N LYS A 82 -6.67 -11.31 12.81
CA LYS A 82 -5.62 -12.27 13.17
C LYS A 82 -4.22 -11.68 13.04
N ASN A 83 -3.91 -11.05 11.91
CA ASN A 83 -2.54 -10.60 11.62
C ASN A 83 -2.17 -9.29 12.30
N LEU A 84 -3.14 -8.38 12.47
CA LEU A 84 -2.95 -7.10 13.18
C LEU A 84 -3.29 -7.19 14.67
N ARG A 85 -3.70 -8.38 15.13
CA ARG A 85 -4.01 -8.70 16.54
C ARG A 85 -5.03 -7.75 17.15
N PHE A 86 -6.04 -7.38 16.37
CA PHE A 86 -7.11 -6.53 16.88
C PHE A 86 -7.93 -7.26 17.93
N SER A 87 -8.10 -6.61 19.09
CA SER A 87 -8.91 -7.15 20.19
C SER A 87 -10.41 -6.90 19.98
N LYS A 88 -10.78 -5.85 19.24
CA LYS A 88 -12.17 -5.46 19.03
C LYS A 88 -12.61 -5.65 17.58
N PRO A 89 -13.82 -6.16 17.32
CA PRO A 89 -14.35 -6.31 15.96
C PRO A 89 -14.42 -4.98 15.18
N GLU A 90 -14.71 -3.86 15.87
CA GLU A 90 -14.79 -2.55 15.20
C GLU A 90 -13.44 -2.08 14.61
N ASP A 91 -12.31 -2.51 15.16
CA ASP A 91 -10.97 -2.16 14.66
C ASP A 91 -10.67 -2.89 13.34
N ALA A 92 -11.16 -4.13 13.20
CA ALA A 92 -11.08 -4.89 11.95
C ALA A 92 -11.95 -4.27 10.85
N GLU A 93 -13.17 -3.82 11.18
CA GLU A 93 -14.05 -3.12 10.24
C GLU A 93 -13.44 -1.79 9.76
N ALA A 94 -12.92 -0.98 10.69
CA ALA A 94 -12.25 0.28 10.35
C ALA A 94 -11.03 0.05 9.44
N SER A 95 -10.22 -0.96 9.76
CA SER A 95 -9.05 -1.32 8.95
C SER A 95 -9.44 -1.86 7.58
N TYR A 96 -10.51 -2.64 7.46
CA TYR A 96 -11.02 -3.12 6.18
C TYR A 96 -11.45 -1.96 5.27
N LYS A 97 -12.20 -0.99 5.81
CA LYS A 97 -12.62 0.20 5.05
C LYS A 97 -11.40 0.95 4.49
N LEU A 98 -10.39 1.15 5.32
CA LEU A 98 -9.15 1.79 4.92
C LEU A 98 -8.41 0.98 3.86
N LEU A 99 -8.28 -0.34 4.04
CA LEU A 99 -7.62 -1.23 3.10
C LEU A 99 -8.26 -1.15 1.71
N ARG A 100 -9.60 -1.11 1.65
CA ARG A 100 -10.35 -0.95 0.40
C ARG A 100 -10.12 0.41 -0.25
N THR A 101 -9.99 1.49 0.52
CA THR A 101 -9.69 2.83 -0.02
C THR A 101 -8.26 2.94 -0.55
N MET A 102 -7.29 2.31 0.11
CA MET A 102 -5.88 2.47 -0.22
C MET A 102 -5.38 1.57 -1.35
N ASN A 103 -6.00 0.41 -1.55
CA ASN A 103 -5.55 -0.55 -2.55
C ASN A 103 -6.41 -0.44 -3.81
N THR A 104 -5.81 -0.05 -4.92
CA THR A 104 -6.46 0.05 -6.23
C THR A 104 -5.70 -0.78 -7.25
N LEU A 105 -6.28 -0.95 -8.45
CA LEU A 105 -5.61 -1.62 -9.57
C LEU A 105 -4.61 -0.70 -10.32
N ASP A 106 -4.34 0.51 -9.81
CA ASP A 106 -3.22 1.33 -10.25
C ASP A 106 -1.95 0.92 -9.48
N VAL A 107 -1.42 -0.25 -9.85
CA VAL A 107 -0.34 -0.94 -9.12
C VAL A 107 1.06 -0.61 -9.66
N GLY A 108 1.15 0.19 -10.72
CA GLY A 108 2.41 0.62 -11.29
C GLY A 108 3.14 1.65 -10.41
N PRO A 109 4.49 1.71 -10.47
CA PRO A 109 5.20 2.79 -9.80
C PRO A 109 4.88 4.15 -10.46
N ASN A 110 4.41 5.10 -9.66
CA ASN A 110 4.18 6.49 -10.05
C ASN A 110 5.47 7.29 -9.88
N THR A 111 6.15 7.53 -11.00
CA THR A 111 7.43 8.26 -11.03
C THR A 111 7.30 9.68 -10.46
N GLU A 112 6.18 10.38 -10.68
CA GLU A 112 5.98 11.73 -10.14
C GLU A 112 5.84 11.73 -8.61
N GLY A 113 5.10 10.75 -8.07
CA GLY A 113 5.02 10.52 -6.63
C GLY A 113 6.40 10.30 -6.01
N TRP A 114 7.23 9.46 -6.66
CA TRP A 114 8.60 9.20 -6.22
C TRP A 114 9.54 10.40 -6.35
N ARG A 115 9.38 11.26 -7.36
CA ARG A 115 10.11 12.54 -7.43
C ARG A 115 9.76 13.45 -6.26
N THR A 116 8.50 13.45 -5.84
CA THR A 116 8.10 14.23 -4.66
C THR A 116 8.70 13.65 -3.37
N ILE A 117 8.73 12.32 -3.21
CA ILE A 117 9.44 11.65 -2.12
C ILE A 117 10.91 12.06 -2.12
N GLN A 118 11.60 11.93 -3.26
CA GLN A 118 13.00 12.28 -3.40
C GLN A 118 13.27 13.72 -2.96
N ARG A 119 12.45 14.67 -3.40
CA ARG A 119 12.55 16.08 -3.01
C ARG A 119 12.38 16.28 -1.50
N ILE A 120 11.37 15.67 -0.88
CA ILE A 120 11.11 15.77 0.56
C ILE A 120 12.28 15.17 1.36
N VAL A 121 12.66 13.94 1.04
CA VAL A 121 13.73 13.22 1.74
C VAL A 121 15.07 13.92 1.55
N SER A 122 15.32 14.54 0.40
CA SER A 122 16.57 15.27 0.14
C SER A 122 16.82 16.46 1.05
N ARG A 123 15.78 17.00 1.70
CA ARG A 123 15.92 18.08 2.69
C ARG A 123 16.59 17.58 3.97
N VAL A 124 16.45 16.29 4.27
CA VAL A 124 17.04 15.62 5.44
C VAL A 124 18.33 14.91 5.04
N ASN A 125 18.33 14.19 3.91
CA ASN A 125 19.50 13.50 3.38
C ASN A 125 19.79 13.94 1.93
N PRO A 126 20.70 14.89 1.71
CA PRO A 126 21.01 15.43 0.38
C PRO A 126 21.46 14.37 -0.64
N LYS A 127 22.04 13.24 -0.21
CA LYS A 127 22.50 12.16 -1.10
C LYS A 127 21.37 11.55 -1.93
N VAL A 128 20.14 11.62 -1.43
CA VAL A 128 18.95 11.07 -2.13
C VAL A 128 18.69 11.76 -3.47
N ARG A 129 19.20 12.99 -3.69
CA ARG A 129 19.11 13.66 -5.00
C ARG A 129 19.86 12.95 -6.11
N GLN A 130 20.87 12.13 -5.76
CA GLN A 130 21.71 11.42 -6.73
C GLN A 130 21.07 10.10 -7.19
N VAL A 131 19.99 9.65 -6.53
CA VAL A 131 19.29 8.43 -6.91
C VAL A 131 18.61 8.62 -8.27
N ASN A 132 18.98 7.79 -9.25
CA ASN A 132 18.30 7.74 -10.53
C ASN A 132 16.99 6.94 -10.37
N LEU A 133 15.85 7.63 -10.44
CA LEU A 133 14.54 7.00 -10.29
C LEU A 133 14.22 5.98 -11.40
N GLU A 134 14.72 6.20 -12.62
CA GLU A 134 14.51 5.27 -13.75
C GLU A 134 15.23 3.93 -13.55
N GLU A 135 16.28 3.93 -12.75
CA GLU A 135 17.08 2.75 -12.44
C GLU A 135 16.53 1.93 -11.27
N VAL A 136 15.77 2.57 -10.37
CA VAL A 136 15.22 1.92 -9.16
C VAL A 136 13.75 1.57 -9.31
N LEU A 137 13.00 2.28 -10.16
CA LEU A 137 11.62 1.97 -10.49
C LEU A 137 11.58 1.07 -11.72
N ASN A 138 10.91 -0.06 -11.63
CA ASN A 138 10.75 -0.99 -12.74
C ASN A 138 9.28 -1.10 -13.17
N PRO A 139 8.77 -0.14 -13.98
CA PRO A 139 7.39 -0.18 -14.45
C PRO A 139 7.10 -1.35 -15.39
N ARG A 140 8.13 -1.91 -16.04
CA ARG A 140 7.98 -2.98 -17.05
C ARG A 140 7.30 -4.23 -16.48
N LEU A 141 7.53 -4.54 -15.21
CA LEU A 141 6.91 -5.70 -14.55
C LEU A 141 5.37 -5.62 -14.58
N VAL A 142 4.82 -4.44 -14.31
CA VAL A 142 3.37 -4.20 -14.35
C VAL A 142 2.90 -3.99 -15.78
N GLN A 143 3.63 -3.24 -16.61
CA GLN A 143 3.27 -3.01 -18.02
C GLN A 143 3.14 -4.32 -18.80
N ASN A 144 3.99 -5.31 -18.54
CA ASN A 144 3.88 -6.62 -19.16
C ASN A 144 2.58 -7.34 -18.78
N LEU A 145 2.12 -7.19 -17.54
CA LEU A 145 0.83 -7.74 -17.08
C LEU A 145 -0.37 -6.97 -17.63
N GLU A 146 -0.23 -5.67 -17.87
CA GLU A 146 -1.26 -4.89 -18.58
C GLU A 146 -1.35 -5.32 -20.04
N ALA A 147 -0.20 -5.46 -20.72
CA ALA A 147 -0.10 -5.88 -22.11
C ALA A 147 -0.62 -7.31 -22.35
N SER A 148 -0.47 -8.21 -21.37
CA SER A 148 -1.03 -9.57 -21.44
C SER A 148 -2.56 -9.62 -21.26
N GLY A 149 -3.19 -8.49 -20.90
CA GLY A 149 -4.62 -8.42 -20.61
C GLY A 149 -5.01 -8.85 -19.19
N PHE A 150 -4.05 -9.32 -18.38
CA PHE A 150 -4.32 -9.77 -17.01
C PHE A 150 -4.95 -8.68 -16.14
N VAL A 151 -4.38 -7.47 -16.14
CA VAL A 151 -4.92 -6.35 -15.33
C VAL A 151 -6.31 -5.93 -15.83
N ALA A 152 -6.55 -5.99 -17.14
CA ALA A 152 -7.86 -5.70 -17.72
C ALA A 152 -8.92 -6.72 -17.28
N GLU A 153 -8.56 -8.01 -17.16
CA GLU A 153 -9.44 -9.03 -16.58
C GLU A 153 -9.77 -8.73 -15.11
N MET A 154 -8.77 -8.30 -14.32
CA MET A 154 -9.00 -7.93 -12.92
C MET A 154 -9.91 -6.70 -12.77
N ARG A 155 -9.78 -5.70 -13.66
CA ARG A 155 -10.69 -4.53 -13.70
C ARG A 155 -12.14 -4.94 -13.95
N LYS A 156 -12.37 -5.86 -14.90
CA LYS A 156 -13.71 -6.43 -15.14
C LYS A 156 -14.30 -7.09 -13.90
N LYS A 157 -13.50 -7.82 -13.12
CA LYS A 157 -13.95 -8.43 -11.85
C LYS A 157 -14.35 -7.40 -10.80
N LEU A 158 -13.81 -6.18 -10.87
CA LEU A 158 -14.21 -5.05 -10.03
C LEU A 158 -15.40 -4.24 -10.59
N GLY A 159 -15.91 -4.59 -11.76
CA GLY A 159 -16.92 -3.79 -12.47
C GLY A 159 -16.38 -2.45 -12.99
N GLN A 160 -15.07 -2.37 -13.22
CA GLN A 160 -14.36 -1.22 -13.81
C GLN A 160 -14.09 -1.43 -15.30
#